data_AF-Q3BZ66-F1
#
_entry.id   AF-Q3BZ66-F1
#
_cell.length_a   1.000
_cell.length_b   1.000
_cell.length_c   1.000
_cell.angle_alpha   90.00
_cell.angle_beta   90.00
_cell.angle_gamma   90.00
#
_symmetry.space_group_name_H-M   'P 1'
#
loop_
_entity.id
_entity.type
_entity.pdbx_description
1 polymer ?
#
loop_
_entity_poly.entity_id
_entity_poly.type
_entity_poly.pdbx_seq_one_letter_code
_entity_poly.pdbx_strand_id
1 'polypeptide(L)'
;MIGALRRLVVAHAPLSNDTLMKECPPAWKRAKLQFWRPSLLLSTKGCSRPHCAGCFQPYADAFSAKGHNVRFNQILIVDSIPAGERNTARELYQDVGLRAQVFAPAPEVRYRRVESPDEFLTLLPELAASASATGDIPVLHIECHGNDDGLAFSDGSFVTWVDLKGPLTTLNIATAMNLLVVVAACDGSALTSTLGLVDRAPVHGLIGPTRAVTPEELMRAYLELYGALIRTRSAREAVEAMLGATPDTFVYRAAQWLFQYVWDHYQATHETPEARLERGIKMAANPPADYVGPPLQPETFAQALAERNREFFDAFRRKFFLCDLFPEHETRFPVRYDAL
;
A
#
# COMPACT_ATOMS: atom_id res chain seq x y z
N MET A 1 27.64 -14.42 28.41
CA MET A 1 26.83 -15.03 27.32
C MET A 1 25.56 -14.21 27.03
N ILE A 2 24.66 -14.00 28.00
CA ILE A 2 23.41 -13.23 27.82
C ILE A 2 23.67 -11.75 27.43
N GLY A 3 24.73 -11.13 27.96
CA GLY A 3 25.09 -9.73 27.67
C GLY A 3 25.67 -9.45 26.27
N ALA A 4 26.18 -10.47 25.58
CA ALA A 4 26.74 -10.34 24.22
C ALA A 4 25.65 -10.54 23.16
N LEU A 5 24.74 -11.51 23.38
CA LEU A 5 23.50 -11.66 22.60
C LEU A 5 22.56 -10.46 22.78
N ARG A 6 22.48 -9.87 23.99
CA ARG A 6 21.81 -8.57 24.20
C ARG A 6 22.37 -7.47 23.29
N ARG A 7 23.66 -7.45 22.94
CA ARG A 7 24.21 -6.44 22.01
C ARG A 7 23.95 -6.78 20.55
N LEU A 8 23.88 -8.04 20.14
CA LEU A 8 23.47 -8.37 18.75
C LEU A 8 22.04 -7.95 18.41
N VAL A 9 21.24 -7.94 19.46
CA VAL A 9 19.79 -7.83 19.39
C VAL A 9 19.38 -6.38 19.73
N VAL A 10 20.06 -5.71 20.68
CA VAL A 10 19.85 -4.29 21.07
C VAL A 10 20.77 -3.29 20.34
N ALA A 11 22.01 -3.66 19.94
CA ALA A 11 22.92 -2.76 19.22
C ALA A 11 22.69 -2.75 17.69
N HIS A 12 21.64 -3.42 17.21
CA HIS A 12 21.20 -3.39 15.81
C HIS A 12 19.75 -2.90 15.70
N ALA A 13 19.55 -1.63 16.07
CA ALA A 13 18.46 -0.81 15.59
C ALA A 13 19.03 0.51 15.03
N PRO A 14 18.80 0.85 13.75
CA PRO A 14 18.68 -0.05 12.61
C PRO A 14 20.10 -0.40 12.13
N LEU A 15 20.33 -1.66 11.75
CA LEU A 15 21.26 -1.91 10.66
C LEU A 15 20.91 -0.90 9.56
N SER A 16 21.89 -0.20 8.98
CA SER A 16 21.63 0.67 7.83
C SER A 16 20.76 -0.10 6.84
N ASN A 17 19.83 0.60 6.17
CA ASN A 17 18.84 0.02 5.24
C ASN A 17 19.48 -1.03 4.28
N ASP A 18 20.78 -0.92 4.00
CA ASP A 18 21.57 -1.84 3.19
C ASP A 18 21.81 -3.24 3.78
N THR A 19 21.91 -3.44 5.10
CA THR A 19 22.23 -4.77 5.67
C THR A 19 20.97 -5.63 5.85
N LEU A 20 19.83 -5.04 6.24
CA LEU A 20 18.53 -5.72 6.26
C LEU A 20 18.04 -6.11 4.85
N MET A 21 18.40 -5.32 3.83
CA MET A 21 18.08 -5.60 2.42
C MET A 21 19.03 -6.63 1.77
N LYS A 22 20.27 -6.77 2.26
CA LYS A 22 21.22 -7.79 1.80
C LYS A 22 20.96 -9.17 2.38
N GLU A 23 20.39 -9.25 3.58
CA GLU A 23 20.12 -10.52 4.30
C GLU A 23 18.66 -10.97 4.25
N CYS A 24 17.80 -10.25 3.53
CA CYS A 24 16.47 -10.71 3.21
C CYS A 24 16.58 -12.01 2.37
N PRO A 25 15.97 -13.14 2.79
CA PRO A 25 16.14 -14.42 2.10
C PRO A 25 15.82 -14.29 0.60
N PRO A 26 16.50 -15.03 -0.30
CA PRO A 26 16.14 -15.07 -1.73
C PRO A 26 14.67 -15.40 -2.00
N ALA A 27 13.95 -15.97 -1.03
CA ALA A 27 12.50 -16.15 -1.04
C ALA A 27 11.71 -14.83 -1.18
N TRP A 28 12.21 -13.70 -0.67
CA TRP A 28 11.58 -12.39 -0.82
C TRP A 28 11.83 -11.78 -2.22
N LYS A 29 12.88 -12.24 -2.91
CA LYS A 29 13.12 -11.91 -4.33
C LYS A 29 12.42 -12.88 -5.30
N ARG A 30 12.16 -14.13 -4.89
CA ARG A 30 11.51 -15.18 -5.72
C ARG A 30 10.01 -15.36 -5.51
N ALA A 31 9.44 -14.90 -4.39
CA ALA A 31 7.98 -14.82 -4.22
C ALA A 31 7.33 -13.82 -5.20
N LYS A 32 8.13 -12.98 -5.86
CA LYS A 32 7.71 -12.02 -6.91
C LYS A 32 7.12 -12.67 -8.18
N LEU A 33 7.23 -13.98 -8.40
CA LEU A 33 6.95 -14.59 -9.72
C LEU A 33 6.04 -15.82 -9.74
N GLN A 34 5.56 -16.33 -8.60
CA GLN A 34 4.77 -17.58 -8.57
C GLN A 34 3.34 -17.46 -8.03
N PHE A 35 2.94 -16.33 -7.45
CA PHE A 35 1.65 -16.24 -6.75
C PHE A 35 0.49 -15.59 -7.52
N TRP A 36 0.74 -15.07 -8.73
CA TRP A 36 -0.30 -14.41 -9.53
C TRP A 36 -0.25 -14.87 -10.99
N ARG A 37 -0.74 -16.08 -11.25
CA ARG A 37 -1.31 -16.44 -12.55
C ARG A 37 -2.81 -16.70 -12.34
N PRO A 38 -3.72 -15.88 -12.89
CA PRO A 38 -5.16 -16.05 -12.76
C PRO A 38 -5.70 -17.40 -13.26
N SER A 39 -4.93 -18.12 -14.09
CA SER A 39 -5.37 -19.33 -14.77
C SER A 39 -5.39 -20.62 -13.92
N LEU A 40 -4.97 -20.59 -12.65
CA LEU A 40 -4.98 -21.77 -11.76
C LEU A 40 -6.06 -21.75 -10.67
N LEU A 41 -6.91 -20.72 -10.61
CA LEU A 41 -8.00 -20.61 -9.63
C LEU A 41 -9.41 -20.90 -10.19
N LEU A 42 -9.51 -21.38 -11.44
CA LEU A 42 -10.76 -21.87 -12.01
C LEU A 42 -10.72 -23.39 -12.21
N SER A 43 -10.78 -24.14 -11.11
CA SER A 43 -11.31 -25.51 -11.11
C SER A 43 -12.28 -25.64 -9.94
N THR A 44 -13.54 -25.32 -10.22
CA THR A 44 -14.68 -25.48 -9.30
C THR A 44 -15.18 -26.92 -9.22
N LYS A 45 -14.27 -27.90 -9.09
CA LYS A 45 -14.65 -29.29 -8.82
C LYS A 45 -13.87 -29.83 -7.64
N GLY A 46 -14.45 -29.74 -6.43
CA GLY A 46 -14.01 -30.59 -5.32
C GLY A 46 -14.26 -30.14 -3.88
N CYS A 47 -14.75 -28.93 -3.60
CA CYS A 47 -14.99 -28.54 -2.20
C CYS A 47 -16.43 -28.85 -1.76
N SER A 48 -16.69 -30.07 -1.28
CA SER A 48 -17.96 -30.53 -0.71
C SER A 48 -18.05 -30.30 0.80
N ARG A 49 -17.83 -29.07 1.28
CA ARG A 49 -18.09 -28.69 2.68
C ARG A 49 -19.10 -27.54 2.77
N PRO A 50 -20.28 -27.70 3.39
CA PRO A 50 -21.37 -26.73 3.28
C PRO A 50 -21.23 -25.43 4.10
N HIS A 51 -20.05 -25.03 4.58
CA HIS A 51 -19.90 -23.89 5.53
C HIS A 51 -18.72 -22.94 5.19
N CYS A 52 -18.43 -22.69 3.91
CA CYS A 52 -17.55 -21.57 3.52
C CYS A 52 -18.36 -20.30 3.22
N ALA A 53 -19.04 -19.76 4.23
CA ALA A 53 -19.65 -18.43 4.18
C ALA A 53 -18.67 -17.31 4.59
N GLY A 54 -17.40 -17.63 4.86
CA GLY A 54 -16.41 -16.69 5.42
C GLY A 54 -15.42 -16.05 4.45
N CYS A 55 -15.42 -16.41 3.15
CA CYS A 55 -14.47 -15.85 2.18
C CYS A 55 -14.90 -14.50 1.57
N PHE A 56 -16.09 -13.99 1.91
CA PHE A 56 -16.65 -12.75 1.36
C PHE A 56 -17.05 -11.73 2.44
N GLN A 57 -16.41 -11.78 3.62
CA GLN A 57 -16.66 -10.82 4.70
C GLN A 57 -15.47 -9.89 5.09
N PRO A 58 -14.59 -9.36 4.20
CA PRO A 58 -13.49 -8.50 4.68
C PRO A 58 -13.78 -7.00 4.67
N TYR A 59 -14.96 -6.53 4.24
CA TYR A 59 -15.21 -5.08 4.16
C TYR A 59 -15.65 -4.44 5.50
N ALA A 60 -16.37 -5.15 6.37
CA ALA A 60 -16.87 -4.56 7.61
C ALA A 60 -15.76 -4.27 8.63
N ASP A 61 -14.75 -5.14 8.72
CA ASP A 61 -13.66 -5.02 9.70
C ASP A 61 -12.57 -4.03 9.24
N ALA A 62 -12.47 -3.76 7.93
CA ALA A 62 -11.55 -2.75 7.38
C ALA A 62 -11.91 -1.30 7.78
N PHE A 63 -13.08 -1.07 8.36
CA PHE A 63 -13.62 0.27 8.64
C PHE A 63 -13.96 0.53 10.12
N SER A 64 -13.59 -0.38 11.03
CA SER A 64 -13.94 -0.29 12.46
C SER A 64 -12.83 0.33 13.31
N ALA A 65 -12.59 1.64 13.17
CA ALA A 65 -12.11 2.53 14.25
C ALA A 65 -12.00 3.99 13.76
N LYS A 66 -11.94 4.94 14.70
CA LYS A 66 -11.78 6.41 14.53
C LYS A 66 -10.52 6.87 13.74
N GLY A 67 -9.83 6.00 13.00
CA GLY A 67 -8.53 6.22 12.36
C GLY A 67 -8.53 6.37 10.83
N HIS A 68 -9.69 6.44 10.16
CA HIS A 68 -9.78 6.41 8.69
C HIS A 68 -9.99 7.78 8.01
N ASN A 69 -9.96 8.89 8.74
CA ASN A 69 -10.14 10.20 8.12
C ASN A 69 -8.86 10.58 7.36
N VAL A 70 -8.95 10.49 6.04
CA VAL A 70 -8.01 11.11 5.10
C VAL A 70 -8.34 12.59 5.02
N ARG A 71 -7.34 13.43 5.25
CA ARG A 71 -7.46 14.86 4.95
C ARG A 71 -7.12 15.06 3.48
N PHE A 72 -7.83 15.95 2.81
CA PHE A 72 -7.48 16.39 1.45
C PHE A 72 -8.02 17.80 1.21
N ASN A 73 -7.33 18.56 0.38
CA ASN A 73 -7.78 19.88 -0.10
C ASN A 73 -7.71 20.00 -1.63
N GLN A 74 -7.23 18.96 -2.32
CA GLN A 74 -7.10 18.94 -3.77
C GLN A 74 -7.51 17.57 -4.33
N ILE A 75 -8.10 17.58 -5.52
CA ILE A 75 -8.31 16.40 -6.37
C ILE A 75 -7.51 16.65 -7.64
N LEU A 76 -6.47 15.86 -7.87
CA LEU A 76 -5.65 15.96 -9.07
C LEU A 76 -5.94 14.76 -9.97
N ILE A 77 -6.50 15.04 -11.15
CA ILE A 77 -6.74 14.04 -12.19
C ILE A 77 -5.57 14.08 -13.18
N VAL A 78 -4.80 13.01 -13.18
CA VAL A 78 -3.71 12.75 -14.12
C VAL A 78 -4.26 11.90 -15.26
N ASP A 79 -4.15 12.43 -16.47
CA ASP A 79 -4.65 11.81 -17.69
C ASP A 79 -3.48 11.36 -18.56
N SER A 80 -3.44 10.05 -18.84
CA SER A 80 -2.57 9.43 -19.83
C SER A 80 -3.34 8.45 -20.73
N ILE A 81 -4.62 8.71 -20.98
CA ILE A 81 -5.44 7.92 -21.91
C ILE A 81 -4.93 8.14 -23.34
N PRO A 82 -4.70 7.09 -24.16
CA PRO A 82 -4.24 7.23 -25.53
C PRO A 82 -5.17 8.06 -26.43
N ALA A 83 -4.59 8.70 -27.44
CA ALA A 83 -5.37 9.39 -28.46
C ALA A 83 -6.26 8.42 -29.24
N GLY A 84 -7.52 8.80 -29.49
CA GLY A 84 -8.51 7.96 -30.18
C GLY A 84 -9.40 7.15 -29.23
N GLU A 85 -9.11 7.12 -27.94
CA GLU A 85 -10.00 6.59 -26.91
C GLU A 85 -10.88 7.68 -26.28
N ARG A 86 -11.98 7.29 -25.64
CA ARG A 86 -12.83 8.22 -24.88
C ARG A 86 -12.05 8.72 -23.66
N ASN A 87 -11.85 10.03 -23.57
CA ASN A 87 -11.08 10.63 -22.48
C ASN A 87 -11.96 10.84 -21.22
N THR A 88 -12.15 9.76 -20.46
CA THR A 88 -12.91 9.78 -19.19
C THR A 88 -12.28 10.68 -18.14
N ALA A 89 -10.96 10.82 -18.10
CA ALA A 89 -10.28 11.73 -17.18
C ALA A 89 -10.70 13.19 -17.38
N ARG A 90 -10.83 13.63 -18.63
CA ARG A 90 -11.26 14.98 -18.98
C ARG A 90 -12.73 15.21 -18.65
N GLU A 91 -13.59 14.23 -18.95
CA GLU A 91 -15.01 14.27 -18.59
C GLU A 91 -15.18 14.34 -17.07
N LEU A 92 -14.49 13.48 -16.33
CA LEU A 92 -14.50 13.42 -14.87
C LEU A 92 -14.04 14.74 -14.26
N TYR A 93 -12.96 15.35 -14.79
CA TYR A 93 -12.48 16.66 -14.34
C TYR A 93 -13.55 17.75 -14.45
N GLN A 94 -14.28 17.79 -15.57
CA GLN A 94 -15.34 18.78 -15.78
C GLN A 94 -16.48 18.59 -14.78
N ASP A 95 -16.96 17.36 -14.61
CA ASP A 95 -18.05 17.02 -13.70
C ASP A 95 -17.68 17.28 -12.23
N VAL A 96 -16.53 16.75 -11.80
CA VAL A 96 -16.04 16.90 -10.42
C VAL A 96 -15.74 18.35 -10.11
N GLY A 97 -15.19 19.11 -11.06
CA GLY A 97 -14.95 20.54 -10.93
C GLY A 97 -16.22 21.36 -10.70
N LEU A 98 -17.33 21.02 -11.37
CA LEU A 98 -18.63 21.65 -11.12
C LEU A 98 -19.20 21.26 -9.75
N ARG A 99 -19.11 19.97 -9.39
CA ARG A 99 -19.58 19.46 -8.09
C ARG A 99 -18.80 20.05 -6.91
N ALA A 100 -17.51 20.31 -7.05
CA ALA A 100 -16.70 20.87 -5.97
C ALA A 100 -17.15 22.30 -5.59
N GLN A 101 -17.65 23.08 -6.55
CA GLN A 101 -18.02 24.50 -6.35
C GLN A 101 -19.23 24.70 -5.44
N VAL A 102 -20.07 23.67 -5.25
CA VAL A 102 -21.29 23.80 -4.43
C VAL A 102 -21.05 23.55 -2.94
N PHE A 103 -19.83 23.14 -2.54
CA PHE A 103 -19.48 22.84 -1.15
C PHE A 103 -18.39 23.78 -0.63
N ALA A 104 -18.44 24.10 0.67
CA ALA A 104 -17.45 24.93 1.36
C ALA A 104 -16.82 24.18 2.56
N PRO A 105 -15.48 24.20 2.73
CA PRO A 105 -14.50 24.67 1.75
C PRO A 105 -14.54 23.81 0.49
N ALA A 106 -14.35 24.38 -0.69
CA ALA A 106 -14.26 23.62 -1.93
C ALA A 106 -12.84 23.02 -2.05
N PRO A 107 -12.68 21.72 -2.34
CA PRO A 107 -11.37 21.23 -2.75
C PRO A 107 -11.01 21.81 -4.12
N GLU A 108 -9.74 22.11 -4.34
CA GLU A 108 -9.25 22.48 -5.66
C GLU A 108 -9.28 21.26 -6.57
N VAL A 109 -9.85 21.38 -7.76
CA VAL A 109 -9.87 20.29 -8.75
C VAL A 109 -8.90 20.69 -9.86
N ARG A 110 -7.86 19.87 -10.08
CA ARG A 110 -6.84 20.09 -11.11
C ARG A 110 -6.83 18.94 -12.12
N TYR A 111 -6.45 19.25 -13.35
CA TYR A 111 -6.22 18.29 -14.42
C TYR A 111 -4.79 18.44 -14.94
N ARG A 112 -4.12 17.32 -15.14
CA ARG A 112 -2.76 17.26 -15.70
C ARG A 112 -2.69 16.17 -16.76
N ARG A 113 -2.39 16.56 -18.00
CA ARG A 113 -1.99 15.61 -19.03
C ARG A 113 -0.54 15.19 -18.77
N VAL A 114 -0.29 13.90 -18.85
CA VAL A 114 1.04 13.29 -18.75
C VAL A 114 1.15 12.25 -19.86
N GLU A 115 2.15 12.35 -20.72
CA GLU A 115 2.24 11.48 -21.89
C GLU A 115 3.18 10.29 -21.69
N SER A 116 4.09 10.38 -20.72
CA SER A 116 5.16 9.41 -20.45
C SER A 116 5.45 9.20 -18.95
N PRO A 117 6.11 8.08 -18.57
CA PRO A 117 6.65 7.82 -17.24
C PRO A 117 7.56 8.93 -16.73
N ASP A 118 8.42 9.49 -17.58
CA ASP A 118 9.37 10.52 -17.16
C ASP A 118 8.65 11.79 -16.71
N GLU A 119 7.60 12.18 -17.43
CA GLU A 119 6.73 13.29 -17.02
C GLU A 119 5.99 12.96 -15.71
N PHE A 120 5.51 11.72 -15.55
CA PHE A 120 4.83 11.31 -14.32
C PHE A 120 5.76 11.28 -13.10
N LEU A 121 6.96 10.73 -13.29
CA LEU A 121 8.00 10.64 -12.27
C LEU A 121 8.58 12.02 -11.92
N THR A 122 8.49 12.99 -12.83
CA THR A 122 8.81 14.40 -12.56
C THR A 122 7.69 15.08 -11.78
N LEU A 123 6.42 14.78 -12.08
CA LEU A 123 5.26 15.34 -11.40
C LEU A 123 5.23 14.98 -9.90
N LEU A 124 5.54 13.73 -9.52
CA LEU A 124 5.42 13.29 -8.12
C LEU A 124 6.30 14.11 -7.13
N PRO A 125 7.59 14.39 -7.42
CA PRO A 125 8.39 15.34 -6.64
C PRO A 125 7.84 16.76 -6.59
N GLU A 126 7.27 17.28 -7.69
CA GLU A 126 6.65 18.62 -7.71
C GLU A 126 5.45 18.69 -6.76
N LEU A 127 4.64 17.64 -6.73
CA LEU A 127 3.52 17.51 -5.78
C LEU A 127 4.02 17.42 -4.33
N ALA A 128 5.11 16.68 -4.08
CA ALA A 128 5.68 16.57 -2.74
C ALA A 128 6.25 17.92 -2.25
N ALA A 129 6.88 18.67 -3.15
CA ALA A 129 7.35 20.02 -2.86
C ALA A 129 6.18 20.98 -2.56
N SER A 130 5.11 20.92 -3.35
CA SER A 130 3.90 21.72 -3.13
C SER A 130 3.23 21.37 -1.80
N ALA A 131 3.07 20.07 -1.49
CA ALA A 131 2.53 19.60 -0.21
C ALA A 131 3.32 20.14 0.99
N SER A 132 4.65 20.18 0.87
CA SER A 132 5.54 20.70 1.92
C SER A 132 5.50 22.22 2.05
N ALA A 133 5.34 22.95 0.94
CA ALA A 133 5.41 24.41 0.90
C ALA A 133 4.08 25.11 1.19
N THR A 134 2.97 24.58 0.66
CA THR A 134 1.64 25.20 0.72
C THR A 134 0.62 24.37 1.50
N GLY A 135 0.96 23.15 1.90
CA GLY A 135 0.04 22.24 2.60
C GLY A 135 -0.96 21.57 1.66
N ASP A 136 -0.64 21.46 0.37
CA ASP A 136 -1.46 20.72 -0.60
C ASP A 136 -1.50 19.22 -0.22
N ILE A 137 -2.71 18.67 -0.16
CA ILE A 137 -2.96 17.25 0.13
C ILE A 137 -3.86 16.71 -0.98
N PRO A 138 -3.26 16.20 -2.08
CA PRO A 138 -4.01 15.69 -3.21
C PRO A 138 -4.60 14.30 -2.93
N VAL A 139 -5.84 14.12 -3.39
CA VAL A 139 -6.26 12.83 -3.94
C VAL A 139 -5.66 12.72 -5.34
N LEU A 140 -4.77 11.75 -5.54
CA LEU A 140 -4.10 11.53 -6.81
C LEU A 140 -4.88 10.50 -7.63
N HIS A 141 -5.61 10.96 -8.63
CA HIS A 141 -6.36 10.12 -9.56
C HIS A 141 -5.58 9.94 -10.85
N ILE A 142 -5.39 8.72 -11.30
CA ILE A 142 -4.58 8.39 -12.47
C ILE A 142 -5.45 7.59 -13.44
N GLU A 143 -5.63 8.08 -14.66
CA GLU A 143 -6.28 7.32 -15.75
C GLU A 143 -5.29 7.01 -16.85
N CYS A 144 -5.08 5.72 -17.07
CA CYS A 144 -4.19 5.18 -18.08
C CYS A 144 -4.48 3.68 -18.27
N HIS A 145 -3.74 3.03 -19.18
CA HIS A 145 -3.74 1.57 -19.23
C HIS A 145 -2.81 1.02 -18.15
N GLY A 146 -2.99 -0.25 -17.77
CA GLY A 146 -2.20 -0.87 -16.72
C GLY A 146 -2.33 -2.38 -16.71
N ASN A 147 -1.50 -3.00 -15.87
CA ASN A 147 -1.53 -4.43 -15.58
C ASN A 147 -0.94 -4.69 -14.18
N ASP A 148 -0.78 -5.97 -13.83
CA ASP A 148 -0.20 -6.41 -12.56
C ASP A 148 1.21 -5.83 -12.27
N ASP A 149 1.98 -5.47 -13.29
CA ASP A 149 3.36 -5.00 -13.15
C ASP A 149 3.46 -3.47 -13.00
N GLY A 150 2.44 -2.71 -13.47
CA GLY A 150 2.54 -1.25 -13.52
C GLY A 150 1.54 -0.55 -14.44
N LEU A 151 1.93 0.65 -14.90
CA LEU A 151 1.11 1.56 -15.68
C LEU A 151 1.70 1.80 -17.07
N ALA A 152 0.86 1.74 -18.09
CA ALA A 152 1.20 2.03 -19.48
C ALA A 152 0.68 3.44 -19.86
N PHE A 153 1.58 4.28 -20.38
CA PHE A 153 1.29 5.67 -20.72
C PHE A 153 0.87 5.84 -22.17
N SER A 154 0.39 7.04 -22.52
CA SER A 154 -0.21 7.30 -23.83
C SER A 154 0.77 7.24 -24.99
N ASP A 155 2.06 7.41 -24.73
CA ASP A 155 3.15 7.22 -25.70
C ASP A 155 3.52 5.73 -25.91
N GLY A 156 2.86 4.81 -25.18
CA GLY A 156 3.09 3.37 -25.23
C GLY A 156 4.22 2.88 -24.32
N SER A 157 4.87 3.77 -23.56
CA SER A 157 5.88 3.40 -22.58
C SER A 157 5.25 2.97 -21.24
N PHE A 158 6.06 2.45 -20.33
CA PHE A 158 5.59 1.74 -19.15
C PHE A 158 6.44 2.06 -17.91
N VAL A 159 5.78 2.17 -16.74
CA VAL A 159 6.45 2.30 -15.44
C VAL A 159 6.01 1.19 -14.50
N THR A 160 6.94 0.59 -13.76
CA THR A 160 6.59 -0.48 -12.83
C THR A 160 6.11 0.07 -11.49
N TRP A 161 5.32 -0.73 -10.77
CA TRP A 161 4.95 -0.42 -9.38
C TRP A 161 6.16 -0.32 -8.45
N VAL A 162 7.26 -1.00 -8.77
CA VAL A 162 8.53 -0.92 -8.01
C VAL A 162 9.15 0.47 -8.17
N ASP A 163 9.17 1.00 -9.39
CA ASP A 163 9.72 2.33 -9.69
C ASP A 163 8.86 3.44 -9.07
N LEU A 164 7.53 3.24 -9.01
CA LEU A 164 6.60 4.19 -8.40
C LEU A 164 6.64 4.23 -6.86
N LYS A 165 7.05 3.13 -6.20
CA LYS A 165 7.02 3.02 -4.73
C LYS A 165 7.80 4.16 -4.06
N GLY A 166 9.01 4.45 -4.51
CA GLY A 166 9.86 5.49 -3.93
C GLY A 166 9.23 6.89 -4.02
N PRO A 167 8.93 7.38 -5.24
CA PRO A 167 8.26 8.67 -5.44
C PRO A 167 6.93 8.82 -4.69
N LEU A 168 6.08 7.78 -4.70
CA LEU A 168 4.82 7.80 -3.94
C LEU A 168 5.07 7.90 -2.43
N THR A 169 6.07 7.19 -1.90
CA THR A 169 6.47 7.29 -0.50
C THR A 169 6.90 8.71 -0.14
N THR A 170 7.70 9.37 -0.98
CA THR A 170 8.10 10.76 -0.77
C THR A 170 6.89 11.69 -0.71
N LEU A 171 5.93 11.55 -1.63
CA LEU A 171 4.71 12.34 -1.64
C LEU A 171 3.82 12.04 -0.41
N ASN A 172 3.72 10.77 -0.01
CA ASN A 172 2.91 10.40 1.15
C ASN A 172 3.53 10.86 2.48
N ILE A 173 4.86 10.97 2.57
CA ILE A 173 5.54 11.64 3.68
C ILE A 173 5.18 13.13 3.69
N ALA A 174 5.29 13.82 2.54
CA ALA A 174 5.00 15.24 2.43
C ALA A 174 3.54 15.58 2.78
N THR A 175 2.62 14.66 2.53
CA THR A 175 1.20 14.80 2.88
C THR A 175 0.86 14.25 4.27
N ALA A 176 1.85 13.90 5.10
CA ALA A 176 1.69 13.34 6.44
C ALA A 176 0.72 12.14 6.48
N MET A 177 0.97 11.14 5.64
CA MET A 177 0.18 9.89 5.58
C MET A 177 -1.29 10.13 5.20
N ASN A 178 -1.54 11.04 4.24
CA ASN A 178 -2.88 11.36 3.72
C ASN A 178 -3.04 11.10 2.22
N LEU A 179 -2.02 10.58 1.53
CA LEU A 179 -2.09 10.36 0.09
C LEU A 179 -3.07 9.23 -0.25
N LEU A 180 -4.26 9.59 -0.77
CA LEU A 180 -5.19 8.66 -1.39
C LEU A 180 -4.87 8.60 -2.89
N VAL A 181 -4.57 7.40 -3.39
CA VAL A 181 -4.34 7.16 -4.82
C VAL A 181 -5.53 6.41 -5.40
N VAL A 182 -6.06 6.91 -6.50
CA VAL A 182 -7.15 6.29 -7.27
C VAL A 182 -6.60 5.97 -8.65
N VAL A 183 -6.65 4.70 -9.04
CA VAL A 183 -6.10 4.22 -10.31
C VAL A 183 -7.25 3.69 -11.16
N ALA A 184 -7.53 4.37 -12.27
CA ALA A 184 -8.43 3.93 -13.33
C ALA A 184 -7.65 3.21 -14.42
N ALA A 185 -7.02 2.10 -14.06
CA ALA A 185 -6.26 1.22 -14.96
C ALA A 185 -6.53 -0.23 -14.59
N CYS A 186 -6.51 -1.14 -15.55
CA CYS A 186 -6.63 -2.58 -15.29
C CYS A 186 -5.61 -3.02 -14.23
N ASP A 187 -6.07 -3.82 -13.27
CA ASP A 187 -5.26 -4.34 -12.15
C ASP A 187 -4.57 -3.26 -11.30
N GLY A 188 -5.13 -2.05 -11.25
CA GLY A 188 -4.60 -0.89 -10.52
C GLY A 188 -4.42 -1.05 -9.00
N SER A 189 -4.81 -2.20 -8.42
CA SER A 189 -4.56 -2.55 -7.01
C SER A 189 -3.24 -3.29 -6.78
N ALA A 190 -2.53 -3.68 -7.84
CA ALA A 190 -1.32 -4.50 -7.77
C ALA A 190 -0.12 -3.80 -7.11
N LEU A 191 -0.12 -2.47 -6.97
CA LEU A 191 0.86 -1.73 -6.14
C LEU A 191 0.99 -2.32 -4.72
N THR A 192 -0.10 -2.90 -4.19
CA THR A 192 -0.06 -3.53 -2.87
C THR A 192 0.89 -4.73 -2.77
N SER A 193 1.21 -5.37 -3.91
CA SER A 193 2.16 -6.49 -3.97
C SER A 193 3.62 -6.07 -3.85
N THR A 194 3.94 -4.79 -4.05
CA THR A 194 5.31 -4.26 -3.94
C THR A 194 5.63 -3.72 -2.54
N LEU A 195 4.66 -3.79 -1.62
CA LEU A 195 4.79 -3.29 -0.26
C LEU A 195 5.61 -4.23 0.62
N GLY A 196 6.55 -3.65 1.37
CA GLY A 196 7.26 -4.32 2.44
C GLY A 196 7.00 -3.61 3.76
N LEU A 197 6.81 -4.36 4.84
CA LEU A 197 6.55 -3.80 6.18
C LEU A 197 7.77 -3.06 6.78
N VAL A 198 8.95 -3.30 6.21
CA VAL A 198 10.20 -2.70 6.67
C VAL A 198 10.38 -1.25 6.19
N ASP A 199 9.53 -0.79 5.27
CA ASP A 199 9.58 0.55 4.70
C ASP A 199 8.39 1.40 5.15
N ARG A 200 8.48 2.70 4.87
CA ARG A 200 7.37 3.64 5.03
C ARG A 200 6.28 3.32 4.02
N ALA A 201 5.02 3.49 4.41
CA ALA A 201 3.89 3.26 3.51
C ALA A 201 3.91 4.26 2.32
N PRO A 202 3.76 3.81 1.07
CA PRO A 202 3.77 4.70 -0.09
C PRO A 202 2.47 5.48 -0.26
N VAL A 203 1.37 5.03 0.34
CA VAL A 203 0.04 5.64 0.23
C VAL A 203 -0.74 5.42 1.52
N HIS A 204 -1.66 6.33 1.84
CA HIS A 204 -2.67 6.09 2.89
C HIS A 204 -3.66 5.01 2.46
N GLY A 205 -4.10 5.09 1.20
CA GLY A 205 -4.98 4.10 0.62
C GLY A 205 -4.89 4.11 -0.90
N LEU A 206 -5.23 2.96 -1.46
CA LEU A 206 -5.29 2.75 -2.91
C LEU A 206 -6.70 2.30 -3.28
N ILE A 207 -7.25 2.93 -4.31
CA ILE A 207 -8.49 2.52 -4.97
C ILE A 207 -8.13 2.11 -6.40
N GLY A 208 -8.64 0.97 -6.86
CA GLY A 208 -8.49 0.57 -8.25
C GLY A 208 -9.42 -0.59 -8.60
N PRO A 209 -9.65 -0.83 -9.90
CA PRO A 209 -10.47 -1.95 -10.34
C PRO A 209 -9.73 -3.27 -10.15
N THR A 210 -10.48 -4.36 -9.97
CA THR A 210 -9.94 -5.73 -9.87
C THR A 210 -10.08 -6.53 -11.16
N ARG A 211 -10.51 -5.88 -12.23
CA ARG A 211 -10.71 -6.44 -13.57
C ARG A 211 -10.67 -5.32 -14.61
N ALA A 212 -10.72 -5.69 -15.88
CA ALA A 212 -11.04 -4.75 -16.94
C ALA A 212 -12.45 -4.15 -16.74
N VAL A 213 -12.56 -2.84 -16.98
CA VAL A 213 -13.76 -2.02 -16.73
C VAL A 213 -14.02 -1.12 -17.93
N THR A 214 -15.30 -0.88 -18.25
CA THR A 214 -15.65 0.02 -19.35
C THR A 214 -15.60 1.50 -18.92
N PRO A 215 -15.45 2.45 -19.86
CA PRO A 215 -15.55 3.88 -19.57
C PRO A 215 -16.81 4.27 -18.79
N GLU A 216 -17.95 3.65 -19.09
CA GLU A 216 -19.22 3.91 -18.42
C GLU A 216 -19.23 3.42 -16.96
N GLU A 217 -18.62 2.26 -16.69
CA GLU A 217 -18.46 1.74 -15.33
C GLU A 217 -17.55 2.65 -14.50
N LEU A 218 -16.42 3.09 -15.09
CA LEU A 218 -15.49 4.03 -14.45
C LEU A 218 -16.19 5.35 -14.09
N MET A 219 -16.85 5.98 -15.07
CA MET A 219 -17.54 7.25 -14.86
C MET A 219 -18.63 7.13 -13.80
N ARG A 220 -19.45 6.07 -13.86
CA ARG A 220 -20.49 5.84 -12.85
C ARG A 220 -19.90 5.73 -11.44
N ALA A 221 -18.84 4.94 -11.28
CA ALA A 221 -18.21 4.70 -9.99
C ALA A 221 -17.57 5.97 -9.43
N TYR A 222 -16.76 6.67 -10.23
CA TYR A 222 -16.01 7.82 -9.76
C TYR A 222 -16.86 9.06 -9.52
N LEU A 223 -17.97 9.24 -10.24
CA LEU A 223 -18.90 10.34 -9.94
C LEU A 223 -19.57 10.15 -8.56
N GLU A 224 -19.87 8.92 -8.17
CA GLU A 224 -20.37 8.60 -6.82
C GLU A 224 -19.26 8.73 -5.77
N LEU A 225 -18.05 8.22 -6.06
CA LEU A 225 -16.87 8.37 -5.20
C LEU A 225 -16.63 9.85 -4.86
N TYR A 226 -16.45 10.70 -5.86
CA TYR A 226 -16.12 12.11 -5.66
C TYR A 226 -17.30 12.90 -5.14
N GLY A 227 -18.54 12.57 -5.55
CA GLY A 227 -19.74 13.20 -4.99
C GLY A 227 -19.85 13.01 -3.48
N ALA A 228 -19.63 11.78 -3.00
CA ALA A 228 -19.61 11.48 -1.58
C ALA A 228 -18.37 12.07 -0.88
N LEU A 229 -17.17 11.92 -1.47
CA LEU A 229 -15.92 12.40 -0.88
C LEU A 229 -15.93 13.91 -0.64
N ILE A 230 -16.41 14.69 -1.62
CA ILE A 230 -16.51 16.15 -1.51
C ILE A 230 -17.54 16.54 -0.44
N ARG A 231 -18.70 15.87 -0.42
CA ARG A 231 -19.82 16.18 0.48
C ARG A 231 -19.51 15.84 1.93
N THR A 232 -18.92 14.67 2.19
CA THR A 232 -18.84 14.11 3.54
C THR A 232 -17.42 14.09 4.11
N ARG A 233 -16.42 14.32 3.25
CA ARG A 233 -14.99 14.28 3.61
C ARG A 233 -14.55 12.95 4.23
N SER A 234 -15.29 11.87 3.92
CA SER A 234 -15.06 10.53 4.43
C SER A 234 -14.68 9.61 3.29
N ALA A 235 -13.43 9.12 3.29
CA ALA A 235 -12.96 8.14 2.31
C ALA A 235 -13.79 6.84 2.39
N ARG A 236 -14.25 6.46 3.58
CA ARG A 236 -15.12 5.31 3.79
C ARG A 236 -16.44 5.48 3.05
N GLU A 237 -17.17 6.56 3.31
CA GLU A 237 -18.47 6.79 2.68
C GLU A 237 -18.34 6.98 1.17
N ALA A 238 -17.24 7.59 0.72
CA ALA A 238 -16.92 7.70 -0.69
C ALA A 238 -16.76 6.32 -1.35
N VAL A 239 -15.96 5.43 -0.74
CA VAL A 239 -15.78 4.06 -1.22
C VAL A 239 -17.08 3.27 -1.16
N GLU A 240 -17.87 3.39 -0.10
CA GLU A 240 -19.19 2.75 0.02
C GLU A 240 -20.14 3.20 -1.10
N ALA A 241 -20.18 4.50 -1.42
CA ALA A 241 -20.98 5.04 -2.52
C ALA A 241 -20.51 4.51 -3.89
N MET A 242 -19.19 4.49 -4.13
CA MET A 242 -18.59 3.96 -5.35
C MET A 242 -18.94 2.48 -5.54
N LEU A 243 -18.75 1.65 -4.50
CA LEU A 243 -19.04 0.22 -4.54
C LEU A 243 -20.53 -0.07 -4.67
N GLY A 244 -21.40 0.79 -4.12
CA GLY A 244 -22.85 0.71 -4.34
C GLY A 244 -23.25 0.96 -5.80
N ALA A 245 -22.52 1.81 -6.51
CA ALA A 245 -22.77 2.15 -7.92
C ALA A 245 -22.29 1.07 -8.89
N THR A 246 -21.19 0.40 -8.55
CA THR A 246 -20.55 -0.68 -9.33
C THR A 246 -20.03 -1.79 -8.41
N PRO A 247 -20.92 -2.68 -7.92
CA PRO A 247 -20.53 -3.79 -7.06
C PRO A 247 -19.44 -4.67 -7.66
N ASP A 248 -18.60 -5.26 -6.81
CA ASP A 248 -17.53 -6.22 -7.17
C ASP A 248 -16.54 -5.76 -8.24
N THR A 249 -16.43 -4.45 -8.47
CA THR A 249 -15.60 -3.88 -9.54
C THR A 249 -14.31 -3.27 -9.01
N PHE A 250 -14.37 -2.64 -7.84
CA PHE A 250 -13.26 -1.91 -7.23
C PHE A 250 -12.86 -2.50 -5.89
N VAL A 251 -11.61 -2.24 -5.51
CA VAL A 251 -11.12 -2.47 -4.15
C VAL A 251 -10.60 -1.19 -3.55
N TYR A 252 -10.78 -1.06 -2.23
CA TYR A 252 -10.04 -0.12 -1.41
C TYR A 252 -9.05 -0.89 -0.53
N ARG A 253 -7.79 -0.45 -0.54
CA ARG A 253 -6.70 -1.03 0.24
C ARG A 253 -6.07 0.05 1.09
N ALA A 254 -6.54 0.16 2.34
CA ALA A 254 -5.97 1.06 3.33
C ALA A 254 -4.60 0.54 3.83
N ALA A 255 -3.69 1.46 4.12
CA ALA A 255 -2.37 1.14 4.69
C ALA A 255 -2.47 0.32 5.98
N GLN A 256 -3.47 0.60 6.83
CA GLN A 256 -3.73 -0.16 8.07
C GLN A 256 -4.02 -1.64 7.79
N TRP A 257 -4.95 -1.90 6.87
CA TRP A 257 -5.31 -3.26 6.48
C TRP A 257 -4.13 -3.98 5.85
N LEU A 258 -3.38 -3.30 4.97
CA LEU A 258 -2.19 -3.88 4.32
C LEU A 258 -1.12 -4.26 5.34
N PHE A 259 -0.85 -3.38 6.31
CA PHE A 259 0.10 -3.66 7.38
C PHE A 259 -0.31 -4.91 8.18
N GLN A 260 -1.56 -4.94 8.64
CA GLN A 260 -2.08 -6.06 9.43
C GLN A 260 -2.05 -7.36 8.64
N TYR A 261 -2.53 -7.35 7.39
CA TYR A 261 -2.57 -8.52 6.52
C TYR A 261 -1.17 -9.12 6.29
N VAL A 262 -0.18 -8.29 5.98
CA VAL A 262 1.19 -8.78 5.76
C VAL A 262 1.81 -9.24 7.08
N TRP A 263 1.51 -8.59 8.20
CA TRP A 263 2.00 -9.00 9.51
C TRP A 263 1.43 -10.35 9.93
N ASP A 264 0.12 -10.54 9.82
CA ASP A 264 -0.56 -11.79 10.15
C ASP A 264 -0.01 -12.95 9.31
N HIS A 265 0.19 -12.70 8.01
CA HIS A 265 0.82 -13.67 7.12
C HIS A 265 2.26 -13.98 7.54
N TYR A 266 3.05 -12.96 7.88
CA TYR A 266 4.42 -13.14 8.37
C TYR A 266 4.45 -14.00 9.64
N GLN A 267 3.57 -13.74 10.61
CA GLN A 267 3.51 -14.55 11.82
C GLN A 267 3.16 -16.01 11.49
N ALA A 268 2.16 -16.23 10.63
CA ALA A 268 1.70 -17.57 10.27
C ALA A 268 2.75 -18.41 9.51
N THR A 269 3.68 -17.75 8.82
CA THR A 269 4.61 -18.43 7.91
C THR A 269 6.07 -18.38 8.35
N HIS A 270 6.48 -17.35 9.09
CA HIS A 270 7.87 -17.09 9.48
C HIS A 270 8.09 -17.13 10.99
N GLU A 271 7.05 -16.96 11.82
CA GLU A 271 7.17 -17.00 13.28
C GLU A 271 6.80 -18.36 13.90
N THR A 272 6.68 -19.43 13.10
CA THR A 272 6.59 -20.79 13.64
C THR A 272 7.92 -21.21 14.30
N PRO A 273 7.92 -22.14 15.27
CA PRO A 273 9.15 -22.66 15.86
C PRO A 273 10.15 -23.17 14.81
N GLU A 274 9.67 -23.86 13.78
CA GLU A 274 10.48 -24.43 12.70
C GLU A 274 11.09 -23.32 11.83
N ALA A 275 10.30 -22.31 11.44
CA ALA A 275 10.77 -21.21 10.62
C ALA A 275 11.76 -20.30 11.36
N ARG A 276 11.56 -20.09 12.67
CA ARG A 276 12.53 -19.41 13.54
C ARG A 276 13.84 -20.20 13.65
N LEU A 277 13.77 -21.52 13.83
CA LEU A 277 14.95 -22.38 13.88
C LEU A 277 15.71 -22.37 12.55
N GLU A 278 15.00 -22.48 11.42
CA GLU A 278 15.63 -22.41 10.09
C GLU A 278 16.39 -21.09 9.88
N ARG A 279 15.82 -19.97 10.33
CA ARG A 279 16.51 -18.67 10.33
C ARG A 279 17.72 -18.66 11.25
N GLY A 280 17.62 -19.27 12.44
CA GLY A 280 18.75 -19.46 13.35
C GLY A 280 19.88 -20.27 12.72
N ILE A 281 19.57 -21.34 11.98
CA ILE A 281 20.56 -22.16 11.26
C ILE A 281 21.27 -21.32 10.20
N LYS A 282 20.52 -20.56 9.40
CA LYS A 282 21.09 -19.69 8.36
C LYS A 282 22.01 -18.62 8.95
N MET A 283 21.58 -17.98 10.04
CA MET A 283 22.34 -16.96 10.75
C MET A 283 23.61 -17.53 11.40
N ALA A 284 23.56 -18.75 11.94
CA ALA A 284 24.74 -19.43 12.49
C ALA A 284 25.75 -19.84 11.41
N ALA A 285 25.27 -20.24 10.23
CA ALA A 285 26.12 -20.60 9.10
C ALA A 285 26.76 -19.37 8.44
N ASN A 286 26.05 -18.24 8.41
CA ASN A 286 26.51 -16.99 7.80
C ASN A 286 26.29 -15.82 8.76
N PRO A 287 27.07 -15.72 9.85
CA PRO A 287 26.97 -14.58 10.74
C PRO A 287 27.40 -13.29 10.02
N PRO A 288 26.91 -12.11 10.46
CA PRO A 288 27.36 -10.83 9.93
C PRO A 288 28.89 -10.71 9.99
N ALA A 289 29.50 -10.07 8.99
CA ALA A 289 30.95 -9.99 8.86
C ALA A 289 31.63 -9.28 10.05
N ASP A 290 30.90 -8.43 10.77
CA ASP A 290 31.32 -7.67 11.95
C ASP A 290 30.94 -8.37 13.28
N TYR A 291 30.39 -9.58 13.23
CA TYR A 291 30.04 -10.35 14.42
C TYR A 291 31.30 -10.78 15.19
N VAL A 292 31.49 -10.20 16.39
CA VAL A 292 32.53 -10.61 17.33
C VAL A 292 31.86 -11.26 18.54
N GLY A 293 31.81 -12.59 18.55
CA GLY A 293 31.20 -13.35 19.63
C GLY A 293 31.42 -14.86 19.51
N PRO A 294 30.96 -15.64 20.50
CA PRO A 294 30.98 -17.11 20.41
C PRO A 294 30.10 -17.59 19.24
N PRO A 295 30.28 -18.81 18.73
CA PRO A 295 29.43 -19.36 17.67
C PRO A 295 27.95 -19.25 18.00
N LEU A 296 27.17 -18.67 17.08
CA LEU A 296 25.72 -18.50 17.25
C LEU A 296 25.05 -19.87 17.30
N GLN A 297 24.30 -20.12 18.36
CA GLN A 297 23.50 -21.34 18.49
C GLN A 297 22.12 -21.08 17.85
N PRO A 298 21.70 -21.86 16.84
CA PRO A 298 20.44 -21.65 16.13
C PRO A 298 19.22 -21.54 17.04
N GLU A 299 19.13 -22.39 18.07
CA GLU A 299 18.02 -22.45 19.02
C GLU A 299 17.97 -21.19 19.89
N THR A 300 19.14 -20.69 20.30
CA THR A 300 19.24 -19.44 21.06
C THR A 300 18.79 -18.25 20.22
N PHE A 301 19.14 -18.22 18.94
CA PHE A 301 18.67 -17.19 18.02
C PHE A 301 17.16 -17.29 17.76
N ALA A 302 16.64 -18.50 17.54
CA ALA A 302 15.21 -18.76 17.34
C ALA A 302 14.37 -18.34 18.55
N GLN A 303 14.87 -18.59 19.77
CA GLN A 303 14.24 -18.12 21.00
C GLN A 303 14.26 -16.58 21.08
N ALA A 304 15.39 -15.95 20.76
CA ALA A 304 15.50 -14.49 20.76
C ALA A 304 14.55 -13.82 19.76
N LEU A 305 14.34 -14.42 18.57
CA LEU A 305 13.33 -13.94 17.62
C LEU A 305 11.92 -13.98 18.22
N ALA A 306 11.58 -15.08 18.90
CA ALA A 306 10.28 -15.26 19.53
C ALA A 306 10.02 -14.21 20.63
N GLU A 307 10.99 -14.03 21.51
CA GLU A 307 10.91 -13.10 22.64
C GLU A 307 10.75 -11.64 22.19
N ARG A 308 11.25 -11.31 20.99
CA ARG A 308 11.27 -9.95 20.45
C ARG A 308 10.30 -9.70 19.30
N ASN A 309 9.46 -10.67 18.96
CA ASN A 309 8.50 -10.52 17.86
C ASN A 309 7.62 -9.26 18.02
N ARG A 310 7.21 -8.96 19.26
CA ARG A 310 6.49 -7.73 19.58
C ARG A 310 7.31 -6.46 19.34
N GLU A 311 8.60 -6.46 19.70
CA GLU A 311 9.48 -5.31 19.44
C GLU A 311 9.65 -5.08 17.93
N PHE A 312 9.74 -6.14 17.14
CA PHE A 312 9.78 -6.04 15.67
C PHE A 312 8.48 -5.49 15.10
N PHE A 313 7.33 -5.97 15.57
CA PHE A 313 6.03 -5.41 15.20
C PHE A 313 5.98 -3.91 15.47
N ASP A 314 6.32 -3.50 16.69
CA ASP A 314 6.28 -2.09 17.09
C ASP A 314 7.23 -1.24 16.24
N ALA A 315 8.45 -1.73 15.97
CA ALA A 315 9.41 -1.04 15.11
C ALA A 315 8.92 -0.88 13.66
N PHE A 316 8.43 -1.96 13.04
CA PHE A 316 7.91 -1.91 11.68
C PHE A 316 6.66 -1.05 11.58
N ARG A 317 5.74 -1.17 12.54
CA ARG A 317 4.55 -0.33 12.61
C ARG A 317 4.92 1.16 12.66
N ARG A 318 5.80 1.53 13.59
CA ARG A 318 6.19 2.94 13.79
C ARG A 318 6.83 3.52 12.53
N LYS A 319 7.71 2.75 11.86
CA LYS A 319 8.31 3.17 10.59
C LYS A 319 7.28 3.23 9.47
N PHE A 320 6.46 2.20 9.29
CA PHE A 320 5.47 2.12 8.22
C PHE A 320 4.46 3.28 8.25
N PHE A 321 3.97 3.63 9.44
CA PHE A 321 3.02 4.74 9.64
C PHE A 321 3.66 6.09 9.95
N LEU A 322 4.97 6.25 9.72
CA LEU A 322 5.68 7.52 9.89
C LEU A 322 5.63 8.09 11.32
N CYS A 323 5.50 7.26 12.35
CA CYS A 323 5.42 7.71 13.75
C CYS A 323 6.72 8.37 14.23
N ASP A 324 7.84 8.08 13.56
CA ASP A 324 9.13 8.74 13.78
C ASP A 324 9.16 10.19 13.26
N LEU A 325 8.34 10.51 12.25
CA LEU A 325 8.23 11.84 11.66
C LEU A 325 7.02 12.62 12.20
N PHE A 326 5.94 11.92 12.53
CA PHE A 326 4.65 12.46 12.98
C PHE A 326 4.19 11.69 14.23
N PRO A 327 4.63 12.09 15.44
CA PRO A 327 4.33 11.36 16.68
C PRO A 327 2.84 11.14 16.96
N GLU A 328 1.97 12.03 16.48
CA GLU A 328 0.51 11.90 16.57
C GLU A 328 -0.03 10.65 15.85
N HIS A 329 0.71 10.09 14.89
CA HIS A 329 0.34 8.88 14.16
C HIS A 329 0.26 7.64 15.05
N GLU A 330 0.88 7.66 16.23
CA GLU A 330 0.78 6.58 17.21
C GLU A 330 -0.66 6.24 17.56
N THR A 331 -1.52 7.27 17.68
CA THR A 331 -2.95 7.10 17.99
C THR A 331 -3.83 7.06 16.75
N ARG A 332 -3.33 7.56 15.61
CA ARG A 332 -4.11 7.67 14.37
C ARG A 332 -4.31 6.32 13.68
N PHE A 333 -3.31 5.43 13.76
CA PHE A 333 -3.33 4.14 13.08
C PHE A 333 -3.41 2.99 14.10
N PRO A 334 -4.62 2.55 14.48
CA PRO A 334 -4.79 1.38 15.34
C PRO A 334 -4.58 0.10 14.54
N VAL A 335 -3.43 -0.55 14.74
CA VAL A 335 -3.15 -1.92 14.29
C VAL A 335 -2.77 -2.75 15.51
N ARG A 336 -3.05 -4.05 15.48
CA ARG A 336 -2.95 -4.91 16.66
C ARG A 336 -1.81 -5.90 16.53
N TYR A 337 -1.08 -6.06 17.63
CA TYR A 337 -0.22 -7.23 17.81
C TYR A 337 -1.06 -8.34 18.42
N ASP A 338 -1.44 -9.31 17.59
CA ASP A 338 -2.14 -10.51 18.03
C ASP A 338 -1.12 -11.67 18.00
N ALA A 339 -0.68 -12.12 19.17
CA ALA A 339 0.26 -13.25 19.24
C ALA A 339 -0.45 -14.54 18.77
N LEU A 340 0.20 -15.29 17.88
CA LEU A 340 -0.24 -16.63 17.46
C LEU A 340 0.07 -17.69 18.51
#